data_AF-A0A0D9NQW8-F1
#
_entry.id   AF-A0A0D9NQW8-F1
#
_cell.length_a   1.000
_cell.length_b   1.000
_cell.length_c   1.000
_cell.angle_alpha   90.00
_cell.angle_beta   90.00
_cell.angle_gamma   90.00
#
_symmetry.space_group_name_H-M   'P 1'
#
loop_
_entity.id
_entity.type
_entity.pdbx_description
1 polymer ?
#
loop_
_entity_poly.entity_id
_entity_poly.type
_entity_poly.pdbx_seq_one_letter_code
_entity_poly.pdbx_strand_id
1 'polypeptide(L)'
;MNVQRAKPFWGAPTSNLNFCEEDYLVTRYIAEFINTLSSLVYVAYGIYGLAHGRRNGSRLVSYCGLIGVGVCSAGYHMTLKYHTQMSDELSMHLLSTPLLHRVLTFNKSERYTKTAGVVLFVLFTVVMAAHMLMDEFLLHATTFGFAVYMIATRVMKLIPQQVPDPQTRSNIKKIARFGTISFGFGFFVWLIDEWACGMLNGARQSVGLPAAFFLELHGWWHIFTAIGGYIAVALVDEITTGQVTTDPIPLLAWPVPLAAKYVLGFTKPEKANGVYGKTA
;
A
#
# COMPACT_ATOMS: atom_id res chain seq x y z
N MET A 1 26.70 20.02 23.60
CA MET A 1 26.04 19.28 24.70
C MET A 1 26.18 17.80 24.38
N ASN A 2 26.93 17.04 25.19
CA ASN A 2 27.03 15.60 25.05
C ASN A 2 25.71 14.97 25.48
N VAL A 3 24.76 14.85 24.55
CA VAL A 3 23.61 13.97 24.75
C VAL A 3 24.18 12.55 24.75
N GLN A 4 24.28 11.91 25.91
CA GLN A 4 24.47 10.47 25.96
C GLN A 4 23.31 9.86 25.17
N ARG A 5 23.57 9.39 23.93
CA ARG A 5 22.57 8.65 23.16
C ARG A 5 22.10 7.49 24.03
N ALA A 6 20.82 7.50 24.37
CA ALA A 6 20.24 6.48 25.21
C ALA A 6 20.50 5.11 24.58
N LYS A 7 20.89 4.13 25.40
CA LYS A 7 21.19 2.78 24.91
C LYS A 7 19.96 2.20 24.17
N PRO A 8 20.09 1.79 22.90
CA PRO A 8 19.01 1.17 22.13
C PRO A 8 18.34 0.03 22.90
N PHE A 9 17.01 0.03 22.95
CA PHE A 9 16.24 -1.02 23.65
C PHE A 9 16.41 -2.38 22.98
N TRP A 10 16.33 -2.41 21.64
CA TRP A 10 16.46 -3.64 20.84
C TRP A 10 17.91 -4.03 20.54
N GLY A 11 18.90 -3.33 21.11
CA GLY A 11 20.32 -3.54 20.77
C GLY A 11 20.69 -3.01 19.38
N ALA A 12 21.92 -3.29 18.95
CA ALA A 12 22.45 -2.81 17.66
C ALA A 12 21.64 -3.36 16.47
N PRO A 13 21.45 -2.57 15.38
CA PRO A 13 20.86 -3.06 14.14
C PRO A 13 21.54 -4.33 13.62
N THR A 14 20.75 -5.26 13.11
CA THR A 14 21.24 -6.48 12.44
C THR A 14 20.61 -6.70 11.06
N SER A 15 19.71 -5.80 10.64
CA SER A 15 19.20 -5.75 9.27
C SER A 15 20.31 -5.34 8.30
N ASN A 16 20.17 -5.76 7.05
CA ASN A 16 21.08 -5.36 5.98
C ASN A 16 20.73 -3.98 5.42
N LEU A 17 19.46 -3.63 5.49
CA LEU A 17 18.96 -2.31 5.16
C LEU A 17 18.82 -1.47 6.44
N ASN A 18 19.21 -0.20 6.31
CA ASN A 18 18.99 0.87 7.28
C ASN A 18 18.74 2.14 6.48
N PHE A 19 17.64 2.85 6.75
CA PHE A 19 17.20 3.97 5.94
C PHE A 19 17.81 5.28 6.44
N CYS A 20 17.43 6.39 5.82
CA CYS A 20 18.08 7.65 6.11
C CYS A 20 17.72 8.22 7.51
N GLU A 21 16.57 7.85 8.07
CA GLU A 21 16.12 8.33 9.38
C GLU A 21 17.16 8.02 10.48
N GLU A 22 17.36 8.93 11.44
CA GLU A 22 18.40 8.71 12.46
C GLU A 22 17.91 7.76 13.58
N ASP A 23 18.60 6.62 13.71
CA ASP A 23 18.31 5.59 14.70
C ASP A 23 18.21 6.13 16.15
N TYR A 24 17.07 5.85 16.77
CA TYR A 24 16.74 6.15 18.17
C TYR A 24 16.84 7.64 18.53
N LEU A 25 16.72 8.53 17.55
CA LEU A 25 16.79 9.98 17.76
C LEU A 25 15.69 10.50 18.70
N VAL A 26 14.45 10.01 18.53
CA VAL A 26 13.28 10.48 19.30
C VAL A 26 13.12 9.70 20.60
N THR A 27 13.34 8.38 20.57
CA THR A 27 13.15 7.50 21.73
C THR A 27 14.02 6.26 21.61
N ARG A 28 14.44 5.69 22.75
CA ARG A 28 15.24 4.46 22.78
C ARG A 28 14.48 3.18 22.38
N TYR A 29 13.16 3.24 22.22
CA TYR A 29 12.29 2.09 21.96
C TYR A 29 11.97 1.87 20.48
N ILE A 30 12.09 2.92 19.66
CA ILE A 30 11.75 2.92 18.23
C ILE A 30 12.98 3.45 17.50
N ALA A 31 13.59 2.63 16.63
CA ALA A 31 14.79 3.01 15.91
C ALA A 31 14.50 4.13 14.90
N GLU A 32 13.62 3.89 13.93
CA GLU A 32 13.20 4.91 12.95
C GLU A 32 11.76 5.34 13.28
N PHE A 33 11.61 6.49 13.95
CA PHE A 33 10.34 6.92 14.54
C PHE A 33 9.27 7.24 13.50
N ILE A 34 9.60 8.03 12.49
CA ILE A 34 8.66 8.45 11.44
C ILE A 34 8.38 7.28 10.49
N ASN A 35 9.38 6.49 10.14
CA ASN A 35 9.19 5.27 9.35
C ASN A 35 8.25 4.30 10.06
N THR A 36 8.44 4.05 11.35
CA THR A 36 7.53 3.19 12.14
C THR A 36 6.09 3.70 12.17
N LEU A 37 5.88 4.99 12.47
CA LEU A 37 4.53 5.55 12.59
C LEU A 37 3.81 5.64 11.24
N SER A 38 4.53 6.00 10.18
CA SER A 38 3.97 6.09 8.84
C SER A 38 3.54 4.72 8.29
N SER A 39 4.21 3.62 8.67
CA SER A 39 3.77 2.25 8.34
C SER A 39 2.41 1.88 8.96
N LEU A 40 1.98 2.54 10.04
CA LEU A 40 0.66 2.29 10.62
C LEU A 40 -0.49 2.82 9.75
N VAL A 41 -0.21 3.62 8.72
CA VAL A 41 -1.22 4.06 7.75
C VAL A 41 -1.80 2.88 6.97
N TYR A 42 -1.00 1.87 6.64
CA TYR A 42 -1.48 0.62 6.04
C TYR A 42 -2.49 -0.11 6.94
N VAL A 43 -2.19 -0.17 8.24
CA VAL A 43 -3.08 -0.77 9.25
C VAL A 43 -4.40 -0.02 9.31
N ALA A 44 -4.37 1.32 9.35
CA ALA A 44 -5.56 2.15 9.36
C ALA A 44 -6.44 1.91 8.13
N TYR A 45 -5.86 1.85 6.93
CA TYR A 45 -6.59 1.53 5.70
C TYR A 45 -7.19 0.12 5.71
N GLY A 46 -6.42 -0.85 6.19
CA GLY A 46 -6.86 -2.23 6.34
C GLY A 46 -8.08 -2.36 7.25
N ILE A 47 -8.02 -1.75 8.44
CA ILE A 47 -9.12 -1.73 9.41
C ILE A 47 -10.33 -1.00 8.82
N TYR A 48 -10.14 0.18 8.23
CA TYR A 48 -11.23 0.94 7.62
C TYR A 48 -11.96 0.10 6.56
N GLY A 49 -11.21 -0.57 5.68
CA GLY A 49 -11.76 -1.41 4.62
C GLY A 49 -12.54 -2.62 5.16
N LEU A 50 -12.08 -3.25 6.24
CA LEU A 50 -12.83 -4.33 6.89
C LEU A 50 -14.10 -3.83 7.58
N ALA A 51 -14.07 -2.63 8.16
CA ALA A 51 -15.21 -2.03 8.85
C ALA A 51 -16.32 -1.57 7.88
N HIS A 52 -15.97 -1.13 6.67
CA HIS A 52 -16.89 -0.51 5.71
C HIS A 52 -17.22 -1.42 4.50
N GLY A 53 -17.46 -2.71 4.73
CA GLY A 53 -17.88 -3.62 3.66
C GLY A 53 -18.48 -4.92 4.14
N ARG A 54 -19.00 -5.70 3.19
CA ARG A 54 -19.57 -7.02 3.48
C ARG A 54 -18.44 -8.00 3.80
N ARG A 55 -18.64 -8.82 4.83
CA ARG A 55 -17.69 -9.88 5.18
C ARG A 55 -17.69 -10.95 4.09
N ASN A 56 -16.58 -11.06 3.38
CA ASN A 56 -16.30 -12.10 2.40
C ASN A 56 -14.86 -12.61 2.65
N GLY A 57 -14.62 -13.91 2.47
CA GLY A 57 -13.31 -14.52 2.70
C GLY A 57 -12.20 -13.87 1.87
N SER A 58 -12.45 -13.61 0.59
CA SER A 58 -11.46 -12.95 -0.28
C SER A 58 -11.16 -11.53 0.17
N ARG A 59 -12.20 -10.77 0.58
CA ARG A 59 -12.05 -9.41 1.15
C ARG A 59 -11.18 -9.46 2.41
N LEU A 60 -11.45 -10.40 3.31
CA LEU A 60 -10.70 -10.57 4.55
C LEU A 60 -9.21 -10.79 4.25
N VAL A 61 -8.87 -11.70 3.33
CA VAL A 61 -7.49 -11.97 2.94
C VAL A 61 -6.79 -10.70 2.42
N SER A 62 -7.42 -9.94 1.53
CA SER A 62 -6.80 -8.75 0.94
C SER A 62 -6.56 -7.62 1.97
N TYR A 63 -7.54 -7.32 2.82
CA TYR A 63 -7.36 -6.26 3.83
C TYR A 63 -6.51 -6.70 5.02
N CYS A 64 -6.57 -7.97 5.44
CA CYS A 64 -5.64 -8.49 6.45
C CYS A 64 -4.20 -8.53 5.91
N GLY A 65 -4.00 -8.80 4.63
CA GLY A 65 -2.69 -8.67 4.00
C GLY A 65 -2.17 -7.23 4.07
N LEU A 66 -3.03 -6.22 3.85
CA LEU A 66 -2.66 -4.81 3.98
C LEU A 66 -2.30 -4.43 5.42
N ILE A 67 -3.07 -4.92 6.41
CA ILE A 67 -2.72 -4.78 7.82
C ILE A 67 -1.37 -5.45 8.12
N GLY A 68 -1.15 -6.64 7.58
CA GLY A 68 0.10 -7.39 7.72
C GLY A 68 1.31 -6.58 7.26
N VAL A 69 1.23 -5.94 6.08
CA VAL A 69 2.29 -5.04 5.58
C VAL A 69 2.61 -3.94 6.59
N GLY A 70 1.59 -3.24 7.10
CA GLY A 70 1.83 -2.17 8.07
C GLY A 70 2.41 -2.63 9.41
N VAL A 71 1.95 -3.78 9.92
CA VAL A 71 2.46 -4.34 11.19
C VAL A 71 3.91 -4.81 11.03
N CYS A 72 4.21 -5.53 9.96
CA CYS A 72 5.55 -6.05 9.71
C CYS A 72 6.54 -4.90 9.43
N SER A 73 6.16 -3.92 8.60
CA SER A 73 6.96 -2.72 8.34
C SER A 73 7.20 -1.91 9.63
N ALA A 74 6.16 -1.63 10.42
CA ALA A 74 6.34 -0.94 11.70
C ALA A 74 7.25 -1.73 12.66
N GLY A 75 7.12 -3.06 12.70
CA GLY A 75 7.99 -3.93 13.48
C GLY A 75 9.46 -3.89 13.04
N TYR A 76 9.70 -3.81 11.73
CA TYR A 76 11.04 -3.65 11.18
C TYR A 76 11.65 -2.31 11.56
N HIS A 77 11.02 -1.19 11.20
CA HIS A 77 11.54 0.16 11.49
C HIS A 77 11.67 0.44 12.99
N MET A 78 10.88 -0.23 13.83
CA MET A 78 11.03 -0.12 15.28
C MET A 78 12.31 -0.79 15.80
N THR A 79 12.76 -1.88 15.18
CA THR A 79 13.76 -2.79 15.78
C THR A 79 15.07 -2.91 14.99
N LEU A 80 15.02 -2.68 13.67
CA LEU A 80 16.10 -2.86 12.69
C LEU A 80 16.79 -4.22 12.81
N LYS A 81 16.00 -5.29 12.89
CA LYS A 81 16.49 -6.68 12.92
C LYS A 81 16.30 -7.38 11.60
N TYR A 82 17.22 -8.28 11.27
CA TYR A 82 17.13 -9.14 10.10
C TYR A 82 15.78 -9.84 9.99
N HIS A 83 15.32 -10.52 11.04
CA HIS A 83 14.05 -11.26 11.00
C HIS A 83 12.82 -10.37 10.81
N THR A 84 12.84 -9.15 11.34
CA THR A 84 11.75 -8.19 11.13
C THR A 84 11.82 -7.57 9.74
N GLN A 85 13.01 -7.32 9.20
CA GLN A 85 13.20 -6.92 7.79
C GLN A 85 12.61 -7.99 6.85
N MET A 86 13.00 -9.25 7.04
CA MET A 86 12.46 -10.37 6.26
C MET A 86 10.95 -10.51 6.41
N SER A 87 10.39 -10.20 7.59
CA SER A 87 8.95 -10.22 7.80
C SER A 87 8.24 -9.11 7.04
N ASP A 88 8.82 -7.91 6.99
CA ASP A 88 8.30 -6.78 6.21
C ASP A 88 8.28 -7.12 4.71
N GLU A 89 9.43 -7.49 4.15
CA GLU A 89 9.58 -7.82 2.73
C GLU A 89 8.67 -9.00 2.32
N LEU A 90 8.56 -10.04 3.16
CA LEU A 90 7.65 -11.17 2.95
C LEU A 90 6.18 -10.74 2.95
N SER A 91 5.78 -9.87 3.88
CA SER A 91 4.39 -9.43 4.04
C SER A 91 3.85 -8.73 2.78
N MET A 92 4.69 -7.98 2.08
CA MET A 92 4.37 -7.34 0.80
C MET A 92 3.99 -8.36 -0.28
N HIS A 93 4.67 -9.51 -0.30
CA HIS A 93 4.35 -10.62 -1.21
C HIS A 93 3.12 -11.42 -0.77
N LEU A 94 2.90 -11.56 0.54
CA LEU A 94 1.70 -12.20 1.10
C LEU A 94 0.42 -11.38 0.81
N LEU A 95 0.53 -10.06 0.63
CA LEU A 95 -0.56 -9.22 0.12
C LEU A 95 -0.70 -9.30 -1.41
N SER A 96 0.40 -9.08 -2.13
CA SER A 96 0.35 -8.91 -3.59
C SER A 96 0.05 -10.21 -4.34
N THR A 97 0.53 -11.36 -3.86
CA THR A 97 0.31 -12.65 -4.55
C THR A 97 -1.17 -13.05 -4.59
N PRO A 98 -1.94 -13.01 -3.48
CA PRO A 98 -3.38 -13.25 -3.53
C PRO A 98 -4.15 -12.21 -4.37
N LEU A 99 -3.76 -10.93 -4.31
CA LEU A 99 -4.38 -9.90 -5.16
C LEU A 99 -4.14 -10.19 -6.65
N LEU A 100 -2.91 -10.55 -7.01
CA LEU A 100 -2.53 -10.92 -8.37
C LEU A 100 -3.31 -12.15 -8.84
N HIS A 101 -3.43 -13.17 -7.99
CA HIS A 101 -4.27 -14.34 -8.28
C HIS A 101 -5.71 -13.95 -8.58
N ARG A 102 -6.33 -13.11 -7.74
CA ARG A 102 -7.72 -12.62 -7.95
C ARG A 102 -7.91 -11.94 -9.30
N VAL A 103 -7.04 -11.00 -9.66
CA VAL A 103 -7.19 -10.25 -10.94
C VAL A 103 -6.82 -11.04 -12.19
N LEU A 104 -5.96 -12.05 -12.08
CA LEU A 104 -5.60 -12.92 -13.20
C LEU A 104 -6.67 -13.97 -13.47
N THR A 105 -7.34 -14.46 -12.42
CA THR A 105 -8.29 -15.57 -12.48
C THR A 105 -9.76 -15.15 -12.54
N PHE A 106 -10.04 -13.85 -12.40
CA PHE A 106 -11.38 -13.31 -12.55
C PHE A 106 -12.04 -13.71 -13.88
N ASN A 107 -13.26 -14.26 -13.81
CA ASN A 107 -14.02 -14.83 -14.94
C ASN A 107 -13.24 -15.87 -15.77
N LYS A 108 -12.35 -16.66 -15.13
CA LYS A 108 -11.67 -17.79 -15.75
C LYS A 108 -12.26 -19.12 -15.30
N SER A 109 -11.96 -20.18 -16.05
CA SER A 109 -12.37 -21.53 -15.69
C SER A 109 -11.75 -21.97 -14.37
N GLU A 110 -12.42 -22.88 -13.66
CA GLU A 110 -11.91 -23.42 -12.40
C GLU A 110 -10.52 -24.06 -12.56
N ARG A 111 -10.30 -24.78 -13.66
CA ARG A 111 -8.99 -25.36 -14.01
C ARG A 111 -7.92 -24.29 -14.12
N TYR A 112 -8.17 -23.21 -14.84
CA TYR A 112 -7.22 -22.10 -14.96
C TYR A 112 -6.94 -21.46 -13.59
N THR A 113 -8.00 -21.23 -12.80
CA THR A 113 -7.89 -20.62 -11.47
C THR A 113 -7.02 -21.44 -10.51
N LYS A 114 -7.21 -22.76 -10.50
CA LYS A 114 -6.41 -23.70 -9.70
C LYS A 114 -4.96 -23.75 -10.19
N THR A 115 -4.74 -23.88 -11.50
CA THR A 115 -3.38 -23.91 -12.08
C THR A 115 -2.62 -22.61 -11.81
N ALA A 116 -3.25 -21.45 -12.02
CA ALA A 116 -2.63 -20.16 -11.73
C ALA A 116 -2.30 -20.01 -10.24
N GLY A 117 -3.17 -20.51 -9.35
CA GLY A 117 -2.92 -20.53 -7.91
C GLY A 117 -1.69 -21.36 -7.53
N VAL A 118 -1.58 -22.58 -8.06
CA VAL A 118 -0.41 -23.45 -7.84
C VAL A 118 0.86 -22.80 -8.38
N VAL A 119 0.84 -22.27 -9.60
CA VAL A 119 2.01 -21.60 -10.21
C VAL A 119 2.45 -20.40 -9.37
N LEU A 120 1.52 -19.53 -8.98
CA LEU A 120 1.84 -18.36 -8.15
C LEU A 120 2.37 -18.76 -6.78
N PHE A 121 1.83 -19.81 -6.16
CA PHE A 121 2.31 -20.32 -4.87
C PHE A 121 3.74 -20.87 -4.96
N VAL A 122 4.04 -21.64 -6.01
CA VAL A 122 5.39 -22.17 -6.25
C VAL A 122 6.37 -21.01 -6.50
N LEU A 123 6.01 -20.05 -7.36
CA LEU A 123 6.84 -18.88 -7.64
C LEU A 123 7.09 -18.05 -6.38
N PHE A 124 6.05 -17.75 -5.61
CA PHE A 124 6.17 -17.07 -4.32
C PHE A 124 7.15 -17.80 -3.39
N THR A 125 6.97 -19.10 -3.22
CA THR A 125 7.80 -19.92 -2.33
C THR A 125 9.27 -19.91 -2.76
N VAL A 126 9.54 -20.11 -4.06
CA VAL A 126 10.91 -20.12 -4.60
C VAL A 126 11.56 -18.76 -4.47
N VAL A 127 10.88 -17.67 -4.87
CA VAL A 127 11.42 -16.31 -4.81
C VAL A 127 11.69 -15.90 -3.36
N MET A 128 10.77 -16.16 -2.43
CA MET A 128 10.94 -15.80 -1.02
C MET A 128 12.00 -16.64 -0.33
N ALA A 129 12.05 -17.96 -0.60
CA ALA A 129 13.12 -18.80 -0.07
C ALA A 129 14.50 -18.35 -0.60
N ALA A 130 14.61 -18.07 -1.91
CA ALA A 130 15.85 -17.58 -2.50
C ALA A 130 16.27 -16.22 -1.92
N HIS A 131 15.34 -15.29 -1.79
CA HIS A 131 15.59 -13.98 -1.17
C HIS A 131 16.07 -14.10 0.28
N MET A 132 15.42 -14.92 1.11
CA MET A 132 15.81 -15.12 2.52
C MET A 132 17.10 -15.93 2.72
N LEU A 133 17.46 -16.79 1.78
CA LEU A 133 18.68 -17.61 1.85
C LEU A 133 19.91 -16.91 1.27
N MET A 134 19.72 -16.12 0.21
CA MET A 134 20.79 -15.38 -0.46
C MET A 134 20.93 -13.95 0.05
N ASP A 135 19.94 -13.45 0.80
CA ASP A 135 19.94 -12.10 1.36
C ASP A 135 19.98 -11.00 0.28
N GLU A 136 19.32 -11.27 -0.85
CA GLU A 136 19.37 -10.45 -2.07
C GLU A 136 18.14 -9.55 -2.18
N PHE A 137 18.29 -8.26 -1.88
CA PHE A 137 17.20 -7.25 -1.95
C PHE A 137 16.61 -7.08 -3.36
N LEU A 138 17.44 -7.15 -4.40
CA LEU A 138 17.00 -6.85 -5.77
C LEU A 138 15.94 -7.84 -6.29
N LEU A 139 16.03 -9.12 -5.89
CA LEU A 139 15.06 -10.13 -6.26
C LEU A 139 13.67 -9.82 -5.68
N HIS A 140 13.61 -9.43 -4.40
CA HIS A 140 12.38 -8.96 -3.76
C HIS A 140 11.82 -7.74 -4.48
N ALA A 141 12.61 -6.66 -4.60
CA ALA A 141 12.16 -5.39 -5.16
C ALA A 141 11.62 -5.53 -6.59
N THR A 142 12.32 -6.29 -7.44
CA THR A 142 11.91 -6.49 -8.85
C THR A 142 10.65 -7.34 -8.98
N THR A 143 10.54 -8.43 -8.23
CA THR A 143 9.36 -9.31 -8.28
C THR A 143 8.13 -8.65 -7.68
N PHE A 144 8.29 -7.90 -6.59
CA PHE A 144 7.22 -7.08 -6.01
C PHE A 144 6.75 -5.99 -6.98
N GLY A 145 7.69 -5.21 -7.54
CA GLY A 145 7.38 -4.18 -8.52
C GLY A 145 6.65 -4.71 -9.76
N PHE A 146 7.07 -5.88 -10.26
CA PHE A 146 6.39 -6.56 -11.36
C PHE A 146 4.96 -6.99 -10.99
N ALA A 147 4.75 -7.54 -9.79
CA ALA A 147 3.42 -7.90 -9.31
C ALA A 147 2.49 -6.68 -9.22
N VAL A 148 2.97 -5.56 -8.66
CA VAL A 148 2.23 -4.29 -8.58
C VAL A 148 1.86 -3.78 -9.99
N TYR A 149 2.82 -3.79 -10.93
CA TYR A 149 2.57 -3.42 -12.31
C TYR A 149 1.49 -4.30 -12.97
N MET A 150 1.57 -5.61 -12.78
CA MET A 150 0.57 -6.55 -13.29
C MET A 150 -0.81 -6.31 -12.69
N ILE A 151 -0.90 -6.08 -11.37
CA ILE A 151 -2.17 -5.73 -10.71
C ILE A 151 -2.76 -4.46 -11.30
N ALA A 152 -1.98 -3.37 -11.38
CA ALA A 152 -2.43 -2.09 -11.89
C ALA A 152 -2.96 -2.19 -13.34
N THR A 153 -2.20 -2.84 -14.22
CA THR A 153 -2.61 -3.01 -15.62
C THR A 153 -3.82 -3.92 -15.79
N ARG A 154 -3.96 -4.98 -14.98
CA ARG A 154 -5.12 -5.87 -15.02
C ARG A 154 -6.37 -5.20 -14.48
N VAL A 155 -6.29 -4.46 -13.37
CA VAL A 155 -7.40 -3.65 -12.85
C VAL A 155 -7.90 -2.68 -13.92
N MET A 156 -7.01 -1.95 -14.59
CA MET A 156 -7.37 -1.02 -15.66
C MET A 156 -8.10 -1.69 -16.84
N LYS A 157 -7.75 -2.95 -17.16
CA LYS A 157 -8.41 -3.75 -18.20
C LYS A 157 -9.78 -4.31 -17.77
N LEU A 158 -9.96 -4.59 -16.48
CA LEU A 158 -11.21 -5.14 -15.93
C LEU A 158 -12.28 -4.08 -15.69
N ILE A 159 -11.91 -2.84 -15.38
CA ILE A 159 -12.87 -1.75 -15.10
C ILE A 159 -13.96 -1.61 -16.18
N PRO A 160 -13.67 -1.56 -17.50
CA PRO A 160 -14.70 -1.44 -18.52
C PRO A 160 -15.66 -2.64 -18.61
N GLN A 161 -15.23 -3.82 -18.12
CA GLN A 161 -16.00 -5.05 -18.15
C GLN A 161 -16.98 -5.15 -16.98
N GLN A 162 -16.64 -4.50 -15.85
CA GLN A 162 -17.38 -4.62 -14.58
C GLN A 162 -18.16 -3.36 -14.20
N VAL A 163 -17.94 -2.24 -14.89
CA VAL A 163 -18.60 -0.95 -14.60
C VAL A 163 -19.42 -0.50 -15.82
N PRO A 164 -20.72 -0.85 -15.90
CA PRO A 164 -21.56 -0.53 -17.04
C PRO A 164 -21.73 0.98 -17.24
N ASP A 165 -21.97 1.72 -16.16
CA ASP A 165 -22.19 3.17 -16.20
C ASP A 165 -20.93 3.93 -16.65
N PRO A 166 -20.99 4.72 -17.76
CA PRO A 166 -19.83 5.44 -18.28
C PRO A 166 -19.23 6.45 -17.30
N GLN A 167 -20.06 7.12 -16.49
CA GLN A 167 -19.60 8.13 -15.55
C GLN A 167 -18.81 7.49 -14.39
N THR A 168 -19.40 6.48 -13.75
CA THR A 168 -18.77 5.69 -12.69
C THR A 168 -17.50 5.01 -13.20
N ARG A 169 -17.51 4.49 -14.43
CA ARG A 169 -16.33 3.90 -15.07
C ARG A 169 -15.20 4.91 -15.24
N SER A 170 -15.52 6.13 -15.67
CA SER A 170 -14.55 7.22 -15.78
C SER A 170 -13.98 7.57 -14.41
N ASN A 171 -14.83 7.71 -13.40
CA ASN A 171 -14.42 8.04 -12.03
C ASN A 171 -13.47 6.97 -11.46
N ILE A 172 -13.85 5.69 -11.56
CA ILE A 172 -13.02 4.57 -11.08
C ILE A 172 -11.68 4.50 -11.81
N LYS A 173 -11.63 4.77 -13.13
CA LYS A 173 -10.35 4.86 -13.87
C LYS A 173 -9.46 5.99 -13.37
N LYS A 174 -10.04 7.16 -13.04
CA LYS A 174 -9.25 8.28 -12.48
C LYS A 174 -8.72 7.94 -11.09
N ILE A 175 -9.51 7.26 -10.24
CA ILE A 175 -9.04 6.77 -8.93
C ILE A 175 -7.94 5.72 -9.08
N ALA A 176 -8.09 4.76 -9.99
CA ALA A 176 -7.05 3.77 -10.27
C ALA A 176 -5.73 4.45 -10.68
N ARG A 177 -5.79 5.45 -11.57
CA ARG A 177 -4.62 6.26 -11.96
C ARG A 177 -4.04 7.05 -10.80
N PHE A 178 -4.88 7.65 -9.95
CA PHE A 178 -4.43 8.36 -8.75
C PHE A 178 -3.68 7.42 -7.81
N GLY A 179 -4.17 6.19 -7.60
CA GLY A 179 -3.46 5.17 -6.83
C GLY A 179 -2.12 4.78 -7.44
N THR A 180 -2.06 4.56 -8.76
CA THR A 180 -0.80 4.28 -9.47
C THR A 180 0.20 5.43 -9.37
N ILE A 181 -0.24 6.67 -9.55
CA ILE A 181 0.61 7.86 -9.42
C ILE A 181 1.10 8.02 -7.98
N SER A 182 0.22 7.81 -6.99
CA SER A 182 0.60 7.87 -5.57
C SER A 182 1.70 6.84 -5.27
N PHE A 183 1.51 5.58 -5.69
CA PHE A 183 2.52 4.55 -5.49
C PHE A 183 3.85 4.88 -6.18
N GLY A 184 3.81 5.36 -7.43
CA GLY A 184 5.00 5.78 -8.17
C GLY A 184 5.71 7.00 -7.56
N PHE A 185 4.95 7.96 -7.02
CA PHE A 185 5.52 9.09 -6.30
C PHE A 185 6.18 8.64 -5.00
N GLY A 186 5.55 7.72 -4.26
CA GLY A 186 6.18 7.03 -3.15
C GLY A 186 7.54 6.49 -3.57
N PHE A 187 7.58 5.65 -4.63
CA PHE A 187 8.82 5.04 -5.10
C PHE A 187 9.90 6.07 -5.44
N PHE A 188 9.49 7.18 -6.05
CA PHE A 188 10.39 8.27 -6.37
C PHE A 188 10.99 8.92 -5.12
N VAL A 189 10.20 9.19 -4.07
CA VAL A 189 10.75 9.78 -2.84
C VAL A 189 11.59 8.78 -2.05
N TRP A 190 11.27 7.49 -2.10
CA TRP A 190 12.13 6.43 -1.57
C TRP A 190 13.52 6.44 -2.23
N LEU A 191 13.58 6.53 -3.57
CA LEU A 191 14.85 6.66 -4.28
C LEU A 191 15.63 7.91 -3.87
N ILE A 192 14.96 9.03 -3.60
CA ILE A 192 15.66 10.23 -3.10
C ILE A 192 16.22 9.96 -1.70
N ASP A 193 15.46 9.31 -0.81
CA ASP A 193 15.91 8.95 0.55
C ASP A 193 17.23 8.19 0.51
N GLU A 194 17.30 7.14 -0.31
CA GLU A 194 18.49 6.29 -0.48
C GLU A 194 19.69 7.06 -1.05
N TRP A 195 19.49 7.81 -2.13
CA TRP A 195 20.60 8.40 -2.88
C TRP A 195 21.06 9.77 -2.33
N ALA A 196 20.18 10.51 -1.67
CA ALA A 196 20.42 11.86 -1.19
C ALA A 196 20.54 11.93 0.35
N CYS A 197 20.72 10.80 1.04
CA CYS A 197 20.63 10.76 2.49
C CYS A 197 21.55 11.76 3.21
N GLY A 198 22.81 11.90 2.77
CA GLY A 198 23.73 12.89 3.36
C GLY A 198 23.22 14.33 3.28
N MET A 199 22.55 14.71 2.19
CA MET A 199 21.93 16.03 2.03
C MET A 199 20.69 16.19 2.90
N LEU A 200 19.85 15.15 2.96
CA LEU A 200 18.66 15.13 3.81
C LEU A 200 19.03 15.28 5.28
N ASN A 201 20.09 14.62 5.75
CA ASN A 201 20.57 14.72 7.12
C ASN A 201 21.01 16.15 7.47
N GLY A 202 21.78 16.79 6.58
CA GLY A 202 22.18 18.19 6.75
C GLY A 202 20.98 19.14 6.77
N ALA A 203 20.00 18.92 5.89
CA ALA A 203 18.77 19.71 5.87
C ALA A 203 17.95 19.52 7.17
N ARG A 204 17.79 18.28 7.65
CA ARG A 204 17.11 17.95 8.91
C ARG A 204 17.76 18.62 10.12
N GLN A 205 19.09 18.58 10.21
CA GLN A 205 19.84 19.27 11.26
C GLN A 205 19.66 20.80 11.21
N SER A 206 19.51 21.36 10.01
CA SER A 206 19.33 22.81 9.81
C SER A 206 17.93 23.30 10.20
N VAL A 207 16.88 22.53 9.91
CA VAL A 207 15.49 22.91 10.24
C VAL A 207 15.08 22.55 11.67
N GLY A 208 15.66 21.50 12.23
CA GLY A 208 15.37 21.02 13.60
C GLY A 208 14.00 20.33 13.74
N LEU A 209 13.78 19.71 14.91
CA LEU A 209 12.51 19.06 15.23
C LEU A 209 11.45 20.08 15.68
N PRO A 210 10.16 19.90 15.31
CA PRO A 210 9.59 18.77 14.56
C PRO A 210 9.59 18.96 13.03
N ALA A 211 10.05 20.09 12.50
CA ALA A 211 10.02 20.38 11.07
C ALA A 211 10.83 19.37 10.23
N ALA A 212 11.91 18.81 10.79
CA ALA A 212 12.72 17.79 10.13
C ALA A 212 11.93 16.50 9.79
N PHE A 213 10.83 16.21 10.48
CA PHE A 213 9.98 15.04 10.17
C PHE A 213 9.38 15.09 8.76
N PHE A 214 9.18 16.28 8.19
CA PHE A 214 8.71 16.43 6.81
C PHE A 214 9.76 16.01 5.77
N LEU A 215 11.02 15.88 6.16
CA LEU A 215 12.13 15.49 5.31
C LEU A 215 12.47 13.99 5.40
N GLU A 216 11.75 13.22 6.23
CA GLU A 216 11.87 11.76 6.29
C GLU A 216 11.15 11.15 5.08
N LEU A 217 11.84 11.05 3.94
CA LEU A 217 11.24 10.69 2.66
C LEU A 217 10.81 9.23 2.61
N HIS A 218 11.50 8.36 3.34
CA HIS A 218 11.05 6.97 3.54
C HIS A 218 9.67 6.90 4.26
N GLY A 219 9.40 7.80 5.19
CA GLY A 219 8.08 7.91 5.83
C GLY A 219 6.98 8.33 4.83
N TRP A 220 7.30 9.22 3.90
CA TRP A 220 6.40 9.56 2.80
C TRP A 220 6.17 8.39 1.85
N TRP A 221 7.20 7.58 1.57
CA TRP A 221 7.06 6.34 0.81
C TRP A 221 5.94 5.48 1.40
N HIS A 222 5.93 5.22 2.71
CA HIS A 222 4.87 4.45 3.38
C HIS A 222 3.48 5.06 3.18
N ILE A 223 3.33 6.38 3.37
CA ILE A 223 2.02 7.05 3.24
C ILE A 223 1.49 6.89 1.81
N PHE A 224 2.31 7.19 0.80
CA PHE A 224 1.88 7.19 -0.60
C PHE A 224 1.65 5.79 -1.16
N THR A 225 2.48 4.82 -0.77
CA THR A 225 2.28 3.42 -1.15
C THR A 225 1.13 2.78 -0.37
N ALA A 226 0.83 3.19 0.86
CA ALA A 226 -0.38 2.80 1.58
C ALA A 226 -1.65 3.31 0.89
N ILE A 227 -1.67 4.56 0.43
CA ILE A 227 -2.78 5.10 -0.38
C ILE A 227 -2.95 4.27 -1.67
N GLY A 228 -1.87 4.04 -2.41
CA GLY A 228 -1.90 3.27 -3.65
C GLY A 228 -2.33 1.81 -3.44
N GLY A 229 -1.79 1.16 -2.40
CA GLY A 229 -2.09 -0.21 -2.01
C GLY A 229 -3.54 -0.38 -1.53
N TYR A 230 -4.04 0.56 -0.73
CA TYR A 230 -5.45 0.60 -0.33
C TYR A 230 -6.38 0.73 -1.53
N ILE A 231 -6.09 1.66 -2.46
CA ILE A 231 -6.87 1.81 -3.68
C ILE A 231 -6.84 0.52 -4.51
N ALA A 232 -5.68 -0.13 -4.65
CA ALA A 232 -5.58 -1.40 -5.35
C ALA A 232 -6.43 -2.49 -4.68
N VAL A 233 -6.32 -2.66 -3.37
CA VAL A 233 -7.13 -3.63 -2.60
C VAL A 233 -8.63 -3.34 -2.78
N ALA A 234 -9.05 -2.09 -2.60
CA ALA A 234 -10.44 -1.69 -2.71
C ALA A 234 -10.99 -1.93 -4.12
N LEU A 235 -10.28 -1.51 -5.16
CA LEU A 235 -10.73 -1.69 -6.54
C LEU A 235 -10.75 -3.16 -6.96
N VAL A 236 -9.74 -3.95 -6.56
CA VAL A 236 -9.76 -5.40 -6.79
C VAL A 236 -10.96 -6.04 -6.11
N ASP A 237 -11.26 -5.65 -4.87
CA ASP A 237 -12.40 -6.20 -4.15
C ASP A 237 -13.73 -5.86 -4.81
N GLU A 238 -13.94 -4.60 -5.19
CA GLU A 238 -15.15 -4.15 -5.87
C GLU A 238 -15.34 -4.84 -7.23
N ILE A 239 -14.33 -4.83 -8.12
CA ILE A 239 -14.48 -5.38 -9.49
C ILE A 239 -14.51 -6.91 -9.53
N THR A 240 -14.04 -7.60 -8.48
CA THR A 240 -14.04 -9.07 -8.44
C THR A 240 -15.19 -9.69 -7.65
N THR A 241 -15.97 -8.89 -6.94
CA THR A 241 -17.13 -9.37 -6.16
C THR A 241 -18.43 -9.35 -6.97
N GLY A 242 -18.54 -8.47 -7.97
CA GLY A 242 -19.70 -8.39 -8.85
C GLY A 242 -19.65 -7.16 -9.77
N GLN A 243 -20.72 -6.93 -10.51
CA GLN A 243 -20.86 -5.69 -11.26
C GLN A 243 -20.98 -4.49 -10.33
N VAL A 244 -20.21 -3.45 -10.61
CA VAL A 244 -20.24 -2.20 -9.85
C VAL A 244 -21.34 -1.31 -10.43
N THR A 245 -22.45 -1.21 -9.70
CA THR A 245 -23.64 -0.46 -10.11
C THR A 245 -23.74 0.91 -9.46
N THR A 246 -23.07 1.12 -8.33
CA THR A 246 -23.02 2.38 -7.59
C THR A 246 -21.59 2.87 -7.47
N ASP A 247 -21.38 4.19 -7.53
CA ASP A 247 -20.05 4.78 -7.37
C ASP A 247 -19.50 4.50 -5.95
N PRO A 248 -18.42 3.71 -5.80
CA PRO A 248 -17.90 3.33 -4.48
C PRO A 248 -17.07 4.46 -3.84
N ILE A 249 -16.71 5.49 -4.61
CA ILE A 249 -15.71 6.50 -4.22
C ILE A 249 -16.07 7.26 -2.94
N PRO A 250 -17.33 7.69 -2.70
CA PRO A 250 -17.68 8.40 -1.47
C PRO A 250 -17.49 7.55 -0.20
N LEU A 251 -17.46 6.22 -0.31
CA LEU A 251 -17.30 5.29 0.80
C LEU A 251 -15.84 4.90 1.04
N LEU A 252 -14.94 5.22 0.11
CA LEU A 252 -13.51 4.96 0.26
C LEU A 252 -12.89 5.86 1.33
N ALA A 253 -11.85 5.35 1.99
CA ALA A 253 -11.13 6.09 3.01
C ALA A 253 -10.48 7.36 2.44
N TRP A 254 -10.34 8.37 3.30
CA TRP A 254 -9.54 9.56 3.00
C TRP A 254 -8.10 9.17 2.58
N PRO A 255 -7.47 9.84 1.59
CA PRO A 255 -7.89 11.06 0.91
C PRO A 255 -8.73 10.83 -0.35
N VAL A 256 -9.17 9.61 -0.65
CA VAL A 256 -9.75 9.25 -1.94
C VAL A 256 -10.98 10.11 -2.31
N PRO A 257 -11.99 10.32 -1.42
CA PRO A 257 -13.14 11.18 -1.73
C PRO A 257 -12.75 12.66 -1.93
N LEU A 258 -11.68 13.12 -1.29
CA LEU A 258 -11.19 14.50 -1.42
C LEU A 258 -10.48 14.70 -2.76
N ALA A 259 -9.59 13.77 -3.13
CA ALA A 259 -8.88 13.78 -4.41
C ALA A 259 -9.88 13.69 -5.58
N ALA A 260 -10.88 12.82 -5.45
CA ALA A 260 -12.02 12.72 -6.34
C ALA A 260 -12.70 14.08 -6.62
N LYS A 261 -13.03 14.81 -5.54
CA LYS A 261 -13.76 16.08 -5.63
C LYS A 261 -12.92 17.23 -6.18
N TYR A 262 -11.68 17.38 -5.72
CA TYR A 262 -10.91 18.61 -5.96
C TYR A 262 -9.72 18.44 -6.92
N VAL A 263 -9.17 17.23 -7.04
CA VAL A 263 -7.99 16.98 -7.89
C VAL A 263 -8.40 16.38 -9.22
N LEU A 264 -9.37 15.48 -9.22
CA LEU A 264 -9.80 14.72 -10.40
C LEU A 264 -11.01 15.34 -11.12
N GLY A 265 -11.55 16.43 -10.57
CA GLY A 265 -12.62 17.23 -11.16
C GLY A 265 -13.92 16.46 -11.36
N PHE A 266 -14.30 15.60 -10.40
CA PHE A 266 -15.61 14.95 -10.47
C PHE A 266 -16.71 15.98 -10.21
N THR A 267 -17.61 16.14 -11.17
CA THR A 267 -18.83 16.94 -11.01
C THR A 267 -19.79 16.22 -10.06
N LYS A 268 -20.46 16.96 -9.17
CA LYS A 268 -21.54 16.39 -8.36
C LYS A 268 -22.56 15.70 -9.28
N PRO A 269 -23.14 14.55 -8.90
CA PRO A 269 -24.30 14.05 -9.61
C PRO A 269 -25.36 15.16 -9.59
N GLU A 270 -25.86 15.54 -10.77
CA GLU A 270 -27.09 16.34 -10.87
C GLU A 270 -28.14 15.60 -10.05
N LYS A 271 -28.75 16.31 -9.08
CA LYS A 271 -29.94 15.79 -8.42
C LYS A 271 -30.94 15.47 -9.54
N ALA A 272 -31.35 14.22 -9.66
CA ALA A 272 -32.48 13.86 -10.50
C ALA A 272 -33.68 14.69 -10.00
N ASN A 273 -34.06 15.70 -10.78
CA ASN A 273 -35.29 16.45 -10.58
C ASN A 273 -36.46 15.58 -11.07
N GLY A 274 -37.47 15.42 -10.21
CA GLY A 274 -38.79 14.88 -10.57
C GLY A 274 -38.88 13.35 -10.52
N VAL A 275 -39.99 12.73 -10.13
CA VAL A 275 -41.34 13.17 -9.77
C VAL A 275 -41.86 12.06 -8.86
N TYR A 276 -41.98 12.30 -7.55
CA TYR A 276 -42.83 11.45 -6.73
C TYR A 276 -44.24 12.02 -6.81
N GLY A 277 -45.02 11.44 -7.71
CA GLY A 277 -46.46 11.59 -7.76
C GLY A 277 -47.07 11.20 -6.43
N LYS A 278 -47.90 12.09 -5.89
CA LYS A 278 -48.91 11.72 -4.91
C LYS A 278 -49.93 10.82 -5.61
N THR A 279 -50.15 9.63 -5.08
CA THR A 279 -51.38 8.87 -5.32
C THR A 279 -51.81 8.22 -4.01
N ALA A 280 -53.06 8.55 -3.65
CA ALA A 280 -53.95 8.04 -2.62
C ALA A 280 -53.50 8.20 -1.16
#